data_AF-A0A519SSZ9-F1
#
_entry.id   AF-A0A519SSZ9-F1
#
_cell.length_a   1.000
_cell.length_b   1.000
_cell.length_c   1.000
_cell.angle_alpha   90.00
_cell.angle_beta   90.00
_cell.angle_gamma   90.00
#
_symmetry.space_group_name_H-M   'P 1'
#
loop_
_entity.id
_entity.type
_entity.pdbx_description
1 polymer ?
#
loop_
_entity_poly.entity_id
_entity_poly.type
_entity_poly.pdbx_seq_one_letter_code
_entity_poly.pdbx_strand_id
1 'polypeptide(L)'
;RALINGEKTTYVRVADFISAVPAITGKVELVYEGEQEGAGIVAEKLMGKAIRTLFLQYFPDPDKSKKLKNRPSPYKTVQEWFGNGNTLDILHDAHVNDYRTALDKVPGLRDIVKELHPKEDADTTYFLMEFLLHGLAEHSLISRNRLTAGAQFKDLLSSMFTMPSFGEDDDEDEEEQKPRRRR
;
A
#
# COMPACT_ATOMS: atom_id res chain seq x y z
N ARG A 1 8.69 10.31 14.74
CA ARG A 1 8.34 9.03 15.39
C ARG A 1 9.06 8.82 16.73
N ALA A 2 10.39 8.63 16.75
CA ALA A 2 11.13 8.34 17.99
C ALA A 2 10.86 9.34 19.13
N LEU A 3 10.88 10.63 18.83
CA LEU A 3 10.56 11.71 19.79
C LEU A 3 9.13 11.65 20.32
N ILE A 4 8.16 11.32 19.45
CA ILE A 4 6.73 11.20 19.80
C ILE A 4 6.55 10.04 20.80
N ASN A 5 7.28 8.95 20.59
CA ASN A 5 7.16 7.72 21.36
C ASN A 5 8.14 7.62 22.54
N GLY A 6 9.00 8.63 22.75
CA GLY A 6 10.05 8.58 23.78
C GLY A 6 11.11 7.48 23.53
N GLU A 7 11.29 7.03 22.28
CA GLU A 7 12.27 6.01 21.91
C GLU A 7 13.68 6.61 21.84
N LYS A 8 14.67 5.92 22.42
CA LYS A 8 16.08 6.35 22.41
C LYS A 8 16.73 6.22 21.03
N THR A 9 16.30 5.24 20.25
CA THR A 9 16.82 4.92 18.93
C THR A 9 15.68 4.64 17.97
N THR A 10 15.96 4.78 16.68
CA THR A 10 14.96 4.61 15.65
C THR A 10 15.62 4.07 14.39
N TYR A 11 14.83 3.39 13.57
CA TYR A 11 15.24 2.89 12.27
C TYR A 11 14.24 3.36 11.21
N VAL A 12 14.73 3.51 9.98
CA VAL A 12 13.95 3.94 8.83
C VAL A 12 12.99 2.83 8.41
N ARG A 13 11.75 3.19 8.11
CA ARG A 13 10.67 2.32 7.61
C ARG A 13 10.29 2.70 6.19
N VAL A 14 9.66 1.80 5.44
CA VAL A 14 9.13 2.13 4.11
C VAL A 14 8.03 3.20 4.22
N ALA A 15 7.19 3.11 5.25
CA ALA A 15 6.16 4.10 5.56
C ALA A 15 6.72 5.52 5.85
N ASP A 16 7.97 5.64 6.29
CA ASP A 16 8.60 6.96 6.52
C ASP A 16 8.78 7.73 5.20
N PHE A 17 9.04 7.02 4.09
CA PHE A 17 9.14 7.65 2.77
C PHE A 17 7.80 8.16 2.25
N ILE A 18 6.73 7.43 2.54
CA ILE A 18 5.36 7.85 2.18
C ILE A 18 4.94 9.06 3.01
N SER A 19 5.36 9.11 4.27
CA SER A 19 5.16 10.29 5.13
C SER A 19 5.92 11.52 4.65
N ALA A 20 6.96 11.34 3.82
CA ALA A 20 7.74 12.43 3.24
C ALA A 20 7.12 13.01 1.95
N VAL A 21 5.96 12.53 1.50
CA VAL A 21 5.25 13.04 0.31
C VAL A 21 5.10 14.57 0.30
N PRO A 22 4.71 15.27 1.38
CA PRO A 22 4.63 16.73 1.38
C PRO A 22 5.95 17.44 1.04
N ALA A 23 7.09 16.86 1.44
CA ALA A 23 8.42 17.38 1.12
C ALA A 23 8.81 17.15 -0.35
N ILE A 24 8.25 16.11 -0.98
CA ILE A 24 8.39 15.85 -2.42
C ILE A 24 7.53 16.85 -3.20
N THR A 25 6.26 16.97 -2.85
CA THR A 25 5.29 17.81 -3.58
C THR A 25 5.60 19.31 -3.47
N GLY A 26 6.24 19.76 -2.38
CA GLY A 26 6.70 21.15 -2.24
C GLY A 26 7.83 21.56 -3.21
N LYS A 27 8.42 20.59 -3.93
CA LYS A 27 9.45 20.82 -4.97
C LYS A 27 9.01 20.44 -6.37
N VAL A 28 7.79 19.92 -6.53
CA VAL A 28 7.24 19.51 -7.83
C VAL A 28 6.14 20.51 -8.17
N GLU A 29 6.46 21.49 -9.00
CA GLU A 29 5.45 22.33 -9.65
C GLU A 29 4.80 21.51 -10.77
N LEU A 30 3.57 21.04 -10.56
CA LEU A 30 2.80 20.39 -11.61
C LEU A 30 2.13 21.47 -12.46
N VAL A 31 2.43 21.46 -13.76
CA VAL A 31 1.82 22.37 -14.74
C VAL A 31 0.38 21.92 -15.03
N TYR A 32 -0.54 22.88 -15.07
CA TYR A 32 -1.98 22.65 -15.11
C TYR A 32 -2.45 22.34 -16.54
N GLU A 33 -2.83 21.09 -16.82
CA GLU A 33 -3.63 20.75 -18.00
C GLU A 33 -4.78 19.82 -17.60
N GLY A 34 -5.99 20.38 -17.53
CA GLY A 34 -7.27 19.68 -17.75
C GLY A 34 -7.78 18.70 -16.67
N GLU A 35 -6.94 17.86 -16.09
CA GLU A 35 -7.32 16.89 -15.05
C GLU A 35 -6.22 16.85 -13.97
N GLN A 36 -6.49 17.49 -12.83
CA GLN A 36 -5.48 17.66 -11.79
C GLN A 36 -5.38 16.40 -10.93
N GLU A 37 -4.52 15.44 -11.33
CA GLU A 37 -3.99 14.49 -10.34
C GLU A 37 -3.22 15.30 -9.29
N GLY A 38 -3.77 15.40 -8.07
CA GLY A 38 -3.15 16.18 -7.01
C GLY A 38 -1.69 15.75 -6.77
N ALA A 39 -0.80 16.69 -6.45
CA ALA A 39 0.64 16.42 -6.35
C ALA A 39 0.99 15.22 -5.45
N GLY A 40 0.20 14.97 -4.40
CA GLY A 40 0.32 13.78 -3.55
C GLY A 40 0.12 12.46 -4.30
N ILE A 41 -0.88 12.39 -5.18
CA ILE A 41 -1.14 11.20 -6.02
C ILE A 41 0.03 10.95 -6.96
N VAL A 42 0.59 12.00 -7.57
CA VAL A 42 1.75 11.87 -8.46
C VAL A 42 2.97 11.39 -7.69
N ALA A 43 3.25 11.94 -6.52
CA ALA A 43 4.35 11.50 -5.66
C ALA A 43 4.18 10.03 -5.23
N GLU A 44 2.96 9.63 -4.84
CA GLU A 44 2.63 8.24 -4.51
C GLU A 44 2.84 7.30 -5.71
N LYS A 45 2.40 7.68 -6.91
CA LYS A 45 2.63 6.89 -8.13
C LYS A 45 4.11 6.74 -8.46
N LEU A 46 4.90 7.81 -8.30
CA LEU A 46 6.35 7.75 -8.52
C LEU A 46 7.03 6.82 -7.51
N MET A 47 6.66 6.90 -6.23
CA MET A 47 7.16 5.98 -5.20
C MET A 47 6.74 4.54 -5.49
N GLY A 48 5.47 4.29 -5.87
CA GLY A 48 5.00 2.96 -6.23
C GLY A 48 5.77 2.35 -7.40
N LYS A 49 6.04 3.14 -8.45
CA LYS A 49 6.91 2.73 -9.57
C LYS A 49 8.34 2.41 -9.12
N ALA A 50 8.91 3.20 -8.21
CA ALA A 50 10.24 2.96 -7.67
C ALA A 50 10.28 1.67 -6.83
N ILE A 51 9.29 1.47 -5.94
CA ILE A 51 9.13 0.25 -5.15
C ILE A 51 9.00 -0.96 -6.07
N ARG A 52 8.12 -0.91 -7.07
CA ARG A 52 7.94 -2.00 -8.05
C ARG A 52 9.24 -2.36 -8.76
N THR A 53 10.03 -1.36 -9.15
CA THR A 53 11.31 -1.56 -9.85
C THR A 53 12.36 -2.16 -8.92
N LEU A 54 12.50 -1.63 -7.71
CA LEU A 54 13.47 -2.11 -6.73
C LEU A 54 13.10 -3.50 -6.20
N PHE A 55 11.82 -3.82 -6.07
CA PHE A 55 11.36 -5.10 -5.57
C PHE A 55 12.02 -6.28 -6.31
N LEU A 56 12.14 -6.18 -7.63
CA LEU A 56 12.75 -7.21 -8.47
C LEU A 56 14.26 -7.41 -8.26
N GLN A 57 14.93 -6.49 -7.54
CA GLN A 57 16.34 -6.63 -7.17
C GLN A 57 16.53 -7.38 -5.85
N TYR A 58 15.52 -7.37 -4.97
CA TYR A 58 15.58 -7.99 -3.65
C TYR A 58 14.80 -9.31 -3.60
N PHE A 59 13.68 -9.39 -4.33
CA PHE A 59 12.74 -10.50 -4.26
C PHE A 59 12.46 -11.11 -5.64
N PRO A 60 12.19 -12.43 -5.73
CA PRO A 60 11.79 -13.08 -6.98
C PRO A 60 10.59 -12.41 -7.67
N ASP A 61 10.66 -12.29 -8.99
CA ASP A 61 9.57 -11.73 -9.81
C ASP A 61 8.26 -12.52 -9.62
N PRO A 62 7.19 -11.90 -9.09
CA PRO A 62 5.91 -12.56 -8.86
C PRO A 62 5.27 -13.08 -10.15
N ASP A 63 5.42 -12.37 -11.27
CA ASP A 63 4.81 -12.70 -12.56
C ASP A 63 5.50 -13.88 -13.24
N LYS A 64 6.81 -14.05 -13.00
CA LYS A 64 7.55 -15.24 -13.45
C LYS A 64 7.27 -16.46 -12.58
N SER A 65 7.05 -16.26 -11.28
CA SER A 65 6.72 -17.36 -10.36
C SER A 65 5.41 -18.07 -10.74
N LYS A 66 4.42 -17.35 -11.25
CA LYS A 66 3.14 -17.91 -11.75
C LYS A 66 3.29 -18.84 -12.96
N LYS A 67 4.38 -18.71 -13.74
CA LYS A 67 4.62 -19.47 -14.98
C LYS A 67 5.34 -20.81 -14.76
N LEU A 68 5.96 -20.99 -13.59
CA LEU A 68 6.65 -22.23 -13.22
C LEU A 68 5.63 -23.24 -12.67
N LYS A 69 5.07 -24.08 -13.55
CA LYS A 69 4.04 -25.09 -13.20
C LYS A 69 4.42 -26.05 -12.05
N ASN A 70 5.70 -26.14 -11.70
CA ASN A 70 6.23 -27.13 -10.74
C ASN A 70 6.72 -26.52 -9.41
N ARG A 71 6.57 -25.22 -9.17
CA ARG A 71 6.83 -24.63 -7.83
C ARG A 71 5.74 -23.65 -7.43
N PRO A 72 5.20 -23.75 -6.20
CA PRO A 72 4.32 -22.71 -5.67
C PRO A 72 5.09 -21.39 -5.56
N SER A 73 4.37 -20.27 -5.77
CA SER A 73 4.94 -18.94 -5.56
C SER A 73 5.47 -18.81 -4.13
N PRO A 74 6.66 -18.21 -3.91
CA PRO A 74 7.18 -18.00 -2.55
C PRO A 74 6.26 -17.11 -1.70
N TYR A 75 5.39 -16.33 -2.34
CA TYR A 75 4.46 -15.39 -1.68
C TYR A 75 3.09 -16.00 -1.39
N LYS A 76 2.89 -17.31 -1.63
CA LYS A 76 1.57 -17.93 -1.56
C LYS A 76 0.95 -17.81 -0.16
N THR A 77 1.70 -18.12 0.89
CA THR A 77 1.22 -18.07 2.28
C THR A 77 0.80 -16.65 2.69
N VAL A 78 1.58 -15.65 2.30
CA VAL A 78 1.26 -14.23 2.58
C VAL A 78 -0.02 -13.83 1.84
N GLN A 79 -0.16 -14.18 0.55
CA GLN A 79 -1.36 -13.90 -0.24
C GLN A 79 -2.61 -14.56 0.35
N GLU A 80 -2.52 -15.85 0.71
CA GLU A 80 -3.63 -16.59 1.31
C GLU A 80 -4.05 -15.98 2.65
N TRP A 81 -3.11 -15.48 3.46
CA TRP A 81 -3.44 -14.82 4.72
C TRP A 81 -4.32 -13.58 4.50
N PHE A 82 -3.96 -12.70 3.56
CA PHE A 82 -4.80 -11.56 3.20
C PHE A 82 -6.11 -12.00 2.54
N GLY A 83 -6.07 -12.99 1.63
CA GLY A 83 -7.24 -13.55 0.95
C GLY A 83 -8.28 -14.17 1.88
N ASN A 84 -7.87 -14.61 3.08
CA ASN A 84 -8.76 -15.06 4.15
C ASN A 84 -9.45 -13.90 4.92
N GLY A 85 -9.34 -12.66 4.44
CA GLY A 85 -9.99 -11.48 5.01
C GLY A 85 -9.19 -10.79 6.12
N ASN A 86 -7.94 -11.20 6.37
CA ASN A 86 -7.10 -10.51 7.34
C ASN A 86 -6.62 -9.17 6.78
N THR A 87 -6.41 -8.21 7.67
CA THR A 87 -5.85 -6.90 7.34
C THR A 87 -4.64 -6.61 8.23
N LEU A 88 -3.76 -5.74 7.72
CA LEU A 88 -2.61 -5.26 8.47
C LEU A 88 -2.50 -3.75 8.33
N ASP A 89 -2.53 -3.06 9.47
CA ASP A 89 -2.33 -1.62 9.53
C ASP A 89 -0.88 -1.32 9.94
N ILE A 90 -0.20 -0.49 9.15
CA ILE A 90 1.12 0.08 9.46
C ILE A 90 0.94 1.59 9.67
N LEU A 91 0.94 2.01 10.93
CA LEU A 91 0.76 3.42 11.31
C LEU A 91 2.09 4.18 11.31
N HIS A 92 2.07 5.43 10.87
CA HIS A 92 3.26 6.29 10.75
C HIS A 92 3.94 6.57 12.10
N ASP A 93 3.15 6.70 13.16
CA ASP A 93 3.60 7.00 14.52
C ASP A 93 3.78 5.76 15.38
N ALA A 94 3.51 4.55 14.87
CA ALA A 94 3.57 3.31 15.65
C ALA A 94 4.92 3.12 16.37
N HIS A 95 4.85 2.72 17.64
CA HIS A 95 6.03 2.30 18.41
C HIS A 95 6.73 1.13 17.70
N VAL A 96 8.06 1.01 17.83
CA VAL A 96 8.84 -0.07 17.18
C VAL A 96 8.28 -1.45 17.51
N ASN A 97 7.89 -1.68 18.77
CA ASN A 97 7.33 -2.97 19.18
C ASN A 97 5.99 -3.27 18.50
N ASP A 98 5.11 -2.27 18.35
CA ASP A 98 3.80 -2.46 17.70
C ASP A 98 3.98 -2.73 16.21
N TYR A 99 4.87 -1.98 15.56
CA TYR A 99 5.26 -2.18 14.17
C TYR A 99 5.80 -3.60 13.91
N ARG A 100 6.74 -4.06 14.74
CA ARG A 100 7.31 -5.42 14.63
C ARG A 100 6.25 -6.49 14.89
N THR A 101 5.44 -6.31 15.92
CA THR A 101 4.35 -7.22 16.27
C THR A 101 3.31 -7.30 15.14
N ALA A 102 3.01 -6.17 14.49
CA ALA A 102 2.10 -6.13 13.36
C ALA A 102 2.64 -6.97 12.19
N LEU A 103 3.90 -6.77 11.79
CA LEU A 103 4.49 -7.55 10.70
C LEU A 103 4.61 -9.05 11.04
N ASP A 104 4.90 -9.38 12.29
CA ASP A 104 5.01 -10.77 12.75
C ASP A 104 3.69 -11.54 12.75
N LYS A 105 2.54 -10.86 12.70
CA LYS A 105 1.24 -11.51 12.54
C LYS A 105 1.05 -12.13 11.16
N VAL A 106 1.82 -11.71 10.15
CA VAL A 106 1.68 -12.19 8.76
C VAL A 106 2.49 -13.47 8.57
N PRO A 107 1.85 -14.65 8.42
CA PRO A 107 2.56 -15.92 8.30
C PRO A 107 3.41 -15.98 7.03
N GLY A 108 4.61 -16.54 7.16
CA GLY A 108 5.57 -16.69 6.05
C GLY A 108 6.32 -15.40 5.66
N LEU A 109 5.90 -14.23 6.14
CA LEU A 109 6.53 -12.95 5.79
C LEU A 109 8.01 -12.89 6.21
N ARG A 110 8.28 -13.21 7.48
CA ARG A 110 9.64 -13.27 8.02
C ARG A 110 10.47 -14.36 7.37
N ASP A 111 9.88 -15.52 7.12
CA ASP A 111 10.58 -16.70 6.59
C ASP A 111 11.13 -16.42 5.19
N ILE A 112 10.33 -15.79 4.32
CA ILE A 112 10.76 -15.34 2.99
C ILE A 112 11.98 -14.43 3.07
N VAL A 113 11.95 -13.43 3.97
CA VAL A 113 13.04 -12.48 4.13
C VAL A 113 14.29 -13.17 4.69
N LYS A 114 14.15 -14.07 5.67
CA LYS A 114 15.29 -14.79 6.24
C LYS A 114 15.89 -15.82 5.29
N GLU A 115 15.10 -16.42 4.41
CA GLU A 115 15.60 -17.33 3.37
C GLU A 115 16.41 -16.58 2.31
N LEU A 116 15.91 -15.43 1.83
CA LEU A 116 16.53 -14.67 0.75
C LEU A 116 17.66 -13.74 1.24
N HIS A 117 17.58 -13.26 2.48
CA HIS A 117 18.51 -12.29 3.07
C HIS A 117 18.99 -12.76 4.46
N PRO A 118 19.65 -13.93 4.57
CA PRO A 118 19.97 -14.56 5.86
C PRO A 118 21.00 -13.79 6.71
N LYS A 119 21.75 -12.87 6.11
CA LYS A 119 22.85 -12.13 6.76
C LYS A 119 22.42 -10.78 7.33
N GLU A 120 21.18 -10.34 7.05
CA GLU A 120 20.70 -9.05 7.51
C GLU A 120 20.38 -9.05 9.01
N ASP A 121 20.67 -7.93 9.64
CA ASP A 121 20.34 -7.70 11.05
C ASP A 121 18.81 -7.65 11.28
N ALA A 122 18.40 -7.56 12.55
CA ALA A 122 16.98 -7.56 12.90
C ALA A 122 16.21 -6.38 12.32
N ASP A 123 16.76 -5.15 12.40
CA ASP A 123 16.09 -3.94 11.92
C ASP A 123 15.93 -3.97 10.40
N THR A 124 16.98 -4.37 9.68
CA THR A 124 16.95 -4.55 8.22
C THR A 124 16.00 -5.67 7.82
N THR A 125 15.90 -6.75 8.60
CA THR A 125 14.90 -7.81 8.36
C THR A 125 13.48 -7.26 8.40
N TYR A 126 13.12 -6.45 9.41
CA TYR A 126 11.77 -5.87 9.49
C TYR A 126 11.52 -4.84 8.40
N PHE A 127 12.52 -4.06 8.02
CA PHE A 127 12.42 -3.17 6.86
C PHE A 127 12.10 -3.94 5.58
N LEU A 128 12.80 -5.06 5.34
CA LEU A 128 12.57 -5.92 4.18
C LEU A 128 11.20 -6.63 4.24
N MET A 129 10.68 -6.95 5.43
CA MET A 129 9.32 -7.48 5.61
C MET A 129 8.28 -6.44 5.17
N GLU A 130 8.40 -5.19 5.62
CA GLU A 130 7.53 -4.11 5.15
C GLU A 130 7.69 -3.88 3.64
N PHE A 131 8.93 -3.82 3.14
CA PHE A 131 9.22 -3.64 1.72
C PHE A 131 8.62 -4.76 0.86
N LEU A 132 8.62 -6.01 1.34
CA LEU A 132 7.95 -7.12 0.68
C LEU A 132 6.46 -6.83 0.49
N LEU A 133 5.75 -6.43 1.55
CA LEU A 133 4.31 -6.13 1.48
C LEU A 133 4.01 -4.98 0.51
N HIS A 134 4.81 -3.92 0.56
CA HIS A 134 4.70 -2.81 -0.38
C HIS A 134 4.89 -3.29 -1.82
N GLY A 135 5.93 -4.07 -2.11
CA GLY A 135 6.16 -4.59 -3.46
C GLY A 135 5.09 -5.57 -3.94
N LEU A 136 4.57 -6.45 -3.07
CA LEU A 136 3.45 -7.32 -3.41
C LEU A 136 2.20 -6.50 -3.78
N ALA A 137 1.95 -5.39 -3.09
CA ALA A 137 0.86 -4.49 -3.43
C ALA A 137 1.09 -3.80 -4.79
N GLU A 138 2.31 -3.29 -5.05
CA GLU A 138 2.65 -2.68 -6.35
C GLU A 138 2.64 -3.69 -7.51
N HIS A 139 2.74 -4.98 -7.23
CA HIS A 139 2.56 -6.08 -8.19
C HIS A 139 1.13 -6.63 -8.26
N SER A 140 0.17 -6.01 -7.56
CA SER A 140 -1.24 -6.43 -7.53
C SER A 140 -1.44 -7.87 -7.03
N LEU A 141 -0.64 -8.31 -6.06
CA LEU A 141 -0.86 -9.58 -5.35
C LEU A 141 -1.72 -9.40 -4.10
N ILE A 142 -1.66 -8.21 -3.49
CA ILE A 142 -2.48 -7.77 -2.35
C ILE A 142 -2.91 -6.31 -2.59
N SER A 143 -3.92 -5.81 -1.88
CA SER A 143 -4.28 -4.39 -1.91
C SER A 143 -3.56 -3.61 -0.82
N ARG A 144 -3.27 -2.33 -1.10
CA ARG A 144 -2.82 -1.33 -0.13
C ARG A 144 -3.74 -0.12 -0.20
N ASN A 145 -4.45 0.14 0.90
CA ASN A 145 -5.26 1.33 1.09
C ASN A 145 -4.48 2.38 1.87
N ARG A 146 -4.73 3.65 1.54
CA ARG A 146 -4.17 4.78 2.30
C ARG A 146 -5.02 5.00 3.55
N LEU A 147 -4.37 5.08 4.71
CA LEU A 147 -4.97 5.58 5.93
C LEU A 147 -4.53 7.04 6.13
N THR A 148 -5.31 7.83 6.85
CA THR A 148 -4.94 9.21 7.21
C THR A 148 -3.60 9.28 7.95
N ALA A 149 -3.25 8.24 8.70
CA ALA A 149 -2.02 8.15 9.50
C ALA A 149 -1.22 6.85 9.24
N GLY A 150 -1.35 6.23 8.05
CA GLY A 150 -0.70 4.94 7.79
C GLY A 150 -1.05 4.30 6.44
N ALA A 151 -0.74 3.01 6.33
CA ALA A 151 -1.16 2.15 5.24
C ALA A 151 -1.88 0.91 5.77
N GLN A 152 -2.92 0.45 5.07
CA GLN A 152 -3.61 -0.80 5.35
C GLN A 152 -3.42 -1.77 4.20
N PHE A 153 -2.93 -2.97 4.50
CA PHE A 153 -2.87 -4.08 3.56
C PHE A 153 -4.07 -5.00 3.76
N LYS A 154 -4.69 -5.43 2.65
CA LYS A 154 -5.86 -6.32 2.66
C LYS A 154 -5.97 -7.13 1.37
N ASP A 155 -6.96 -8.02 1.32
CA ASP A 155 -7.27 -8.76 0.11
C ASP A 155 -7.57 -7.83 -1.09
N LEU A 156 -7.09 -8.24 -2.27
CA LEU A 156 -7.25 -7.47 -3.50
C LEU A 156 -8.70 -7.46 -4.00
N LEU A 157 -9.36 -8.63 -4.02
CA LEU A 157 -10.73 -8.75 -4.53
C LEU A 157 -11.71 -7.99 -3.64
N SER A 158 -11.62 -8.17 -2.32
CA SER A 158 -12.42 -7.42 -1.35
C SER A 158 -12.25 -5.90 -1.54
N SER A 159 -11.03 -5.44 -1.84
CA SER A 159 -10.76 -4.03 -2.13
C SER A 159 -11.45 -3.51 -3.38
N MET A 160 -11.54 -4.32 -4.44
CA MET A 160 -12.19 -3.92 -5.69
C MET A 160 -13.71 -3.72 -5.50
N PHE A 161 -14.35 -4.58 -4.71
CA PHE A 161 -15.81 -4.49 -4.44
C PHE A 161 -16.20 -3.38 -3.45
N THR A 162 -15.24 -2.85 -2.68
CA THR A 162 -15.49 -1.75 -1.72
C THR A 162 -15.17 -0.36 -2.26
N MET A 163 -14.64 -0.25 -3.48
CA MET A 163 -14.47 1.06 -4.13
C MET A 163 -15.86 1.59 -4.53
N PRO A 164 -16.19 2.85 -4.23
CA PRO A 164 -17.41 3.46 -4.75
C PRO A 164 -17.42 3.32 -6.27
N SER A 165 -18.53 2.80 -6.82
CA SER A 165 -18.78 2.89 -8.26
C SER A 165 -18.88 4.37 -8.60
N PHE A 166 -17.81 4.94 -9.15
CA PHE A 166 -17.90 6.24 -9.80
C PHE A 166 -18.66 6.02 -11.12
N GLY A 167 -19.98 6.22 -11.11
CA GLY A 167 -20.79 6.16 -12.33
C GLY A 167 -22.24 5.67 -12.21
N GLU A 168 -22.91 5.84 -11.07
CA GLU A 168 -24.37 5.95 -11.07
C GLU A 168 -24.69 7.40 -10.70
N ASP A 169 -24.61 8.27 -11.70
CA ASP A 169 -25.14 9.64 -11.60
C ASP A 169 -26.66 9.57 -11.41
N ASP A 170 -27.14 10.48 -10.57
CA ASP A 170 -28.54 10.76 -10.28
C ASP A 170 -29.37 10.97 -11.56
N ASP A 171 -30.09 9.94 -12.00
CA ASP A 171 -31.30 10.10 -12.80
C ASP A 171 -32.51 10.17 -11.84
N GLU A 172 -32.59 11.19 -10.99
CA GLU A 172 -33.85 11.60 -10.35
C GLU A 172 -34.49 12.75 -11.15
N ASP A 173 -35.29 12.33 -12.12
CA ASP A 173 -36.39 13.02 -12.80
C ASP A 173 -36.64 14.50 -12.44
N GLU A 174 -36.25 15.40 -13.35
CA GLU A 174 -36.80 16.76 -13.42
C GLU A 174 -38.31 16.68 -13.81
N GLU A 175 -39.21 16.65 -12.82
CA GLU A 175 -40.63 16.89 -13.06
C GLU A 175 -40.86 18.32 -13.59
N GLU A 176 -41.14 18.42 -14.89
CA GLU A 176 -41.61 19.62 -15.59
C GLU A 176 -42.77 20.32 -14.85
N GLN A 177 -42.49 21.46 -14.22
CA GLN A 177 -43.52 22.39 -13.75
C GLN A 177 -44.26 23.00 -14.95
N LYS A 178 -45.43 22.45 -15.29
CA LYS A 178 -46.35 23.08 -16.25
C LYS A 178 -46.82 24.46 -15.76
N PRO A 179 -46.84 25.49 -16.61
CA PRO A 179 -47.24 26.83 -16.22
C PRO A 179 -48.76 26.90 -15.98
N ARG A 180 -49.16 27.38 -14.79
CA ARG A 180 -50.55 27.70 -14.44
C ARG A 180 -51.06 28.86 -15.30
N ARG A 181 -52.02 28.59 -16.19
CA ARG A 181 -52.84 29.60 -16.86
C ARG A 181 -53.58 30.45 -15.82
N ARG A 182 -53.29 31.76 -15.77
CA ARG A 182 -54.12 32.75 -15.07
C ARG A 182 -55.44 32.92 -15.83
N ARG A 183 -56.55 32.84 -15.09
CA ARG A 183 -57.87 33.35 -15.52
C ARG A 183 -57.92 34.86 -15.34
#